data_AF-A0A2V6QN24-F1
#
_entry.id   AF-A0A2V6QN24-F1
#
_cell.length_a   1.000
_cell.length_b   1.000
_cell.length_c   1.000
_cell.angle_alpha   90.00
_cell.angle_beta   90.00
_cell.angle_gamma   90.00
#
_symmetry.space_group_name_H-M   'P 1'
#
loop_
_entity.id
_entity.type
_entity.pdbx_description
1 polymer ?
#
loop_
_entity_poly.entity_id
_entity_poly.type
_entity_poly.pdbx_seq_one_letter_code
_entity_poly.pdbx_strand_id
1 'polypeptide(L)' 'MDPPGRVIESFLRTHGGYFCVDCLTRVLDIPGGQISMILRRLQQSGSCRAQIGTCSHCGRRMPVVGRAEEAS' A
#
# COMPACT_ATOMS: atom_id res chain seq x y z
N MET A 1 -6.77 15.67 -11.44
CA MET A 1 -6.06 15.04 -10.30
C MET A 1 -6.46 13.58 -10.28
N ASP A 2 -5.50 12.67 -10.38
CA ASP A 2 -5.79 11.24 -10.22
C ASP A 2 -6.18 11.00 -8.75
N PRO A 3 -7.25 10.22 -8.46
CA PRO A 3 -7.66 9.99 -7.09
C PRO A 3 -6.52 9.29 -6.34
N PRO A 4 -6.22 9.69 -5.10
CA PRO A 4 -5.04 9.19 -4.37
C PRO A 4 -5.04 7.66 -4.18
N GLY A 5 -6.19 6.99 -4.37
CA GLY A 5 -6.28 5.53 -4.54
C GLY A 5 -5.48 4.97 -5.71
N ARG A 6 -5.61 5.54 -6.90
CA ARG A 6 -4.90 5.06 -8.10
C ARG A 6 -3.39 5.27 -7.99
N VAL A 7 -2.95 6.32 -7.30
CA VAL A 7 -1.52 6.57 -7.04
C VAL A 7 -0.94 5.43 -6.20
N ILE A 8 -1.62 5.03 -5.11
CA ILE A 8 -1.18 3.92 -4.26
C ILE A 8 -1.22 2.60 -5.03
N GLU A 9 -2.30 2.30 -5.77
CA GLU A 9 -2.39 1.08 -6.58
C GLU A 9 -1.28 1.01 -7.64
N SER A 10 -1.03 2.12 -8.33
CA SER A 10 0.04 2.22 -9.33
C SER A 10 1.40 2.05 -8.69
N PHE A 11 1.64 2.65 -7.52
CA PHE A 11 2.88 2.45 -6.76
C PHE A 11 3.11 0.99 -6.38
N LEU A 12 2.09 0.33 -5.81
CA LEU A 12 2.16 -1.09 -5.44
C LEU A 12 2.37 -1.99 -6.66
N ARG A 13 1.76 -1.65 -7.81
CA ARG A 13 1.92 -2.39 -9.07
C ARG A 13 3.32 -2.22 -9.67
N THR A 14 3.88 -1.00 -9.63
CA THR A 14 5.18 -0.68 -10.24
C THR A 14 6.35 -1.21 -9.42
N HIS A 15 6.32 -1.07 -8.09
CA HIS A 15 7.46 -1.45 -7.26
C HIS A 15 7.47 -2.93 -6.88
N GLY A 16 6.30 -3.59 -6.82
CA GLY A 16 6.19 -4.95 -6.31
C GLY A 16 6.57 -5.05 -4.82
N GLY A 17 6.10 -6.09 -4.14
CA GLY A 17 6.40 -6.30 -2.71
C GLY A 17 5.44 -5.59 -1.74
N TYR A 18 5.91 -5.39 -0.51
CA TYR A 18 5.08 -4.99 0.62
C TYR A 18 5.61 -3.74 1.31
N PHE A 19 4.74 -2.75 1.55
CA PHE A 19 5.12 -1.46 2.10
C PHE A 19 4.30 -1.13 3.35
N CYS A 20 4.93 -0.54 4.36
CA CYS A 20 4.19 -0.05 5.52
C CYS A 20 3.62 1.35 5.27
N VAL A 21 2.60 1.71 6.05
CA VAL A 21 1.90 3.00 5.96
C VAL A 21 2.87 4.19 6.10
N ASP A 22 3.82 4.13 7.03
CA ASP A 22 4.85 5.17 7.20
C ASP A 22 5.69 5.39 5.94
N CYS A 23 6.14 4.31 5.30
CA CYS A 23 6.95 4.41 4.09
C CYS A 23 6.11 4.94 2.92
N LEU A 24 4.86 4.49 2.80
CA LEU A 24 3.94 5.02 1.78
C LEU A 24 3.65 6.50 1.99
N THR A 25 3.47 6.94 3.23
CA THR A 25 3.26 8.35 3.60
C THR A 25 4.44 9.20 3.14
N ARG A 26 5.67 8.74 3.39
CA ARG A 26 6.90 9.47 2.99
C ARG A 26 7.13 9.48 1.49
N VAL A 27 6.89 8.35 0.81
CA VAL A 27 7.19 8.21 -0.62
C VAL A 27 6.15 8.92 -1.48
N LEU A 28 4.88 8.90 -1.07
CA LEU A 28 3.78 9.49 -1.84
C LEU A 28 3.42 10.90 -1.39
N ASP A 29 4.03 11.40 -0.31
CA ASP A 29 3.72 12.69 0.33
C ASP A 29 2.23 12.83 0.69
N ILE A 30 1.60 11.71 1.09
CA ILE A 30 0.19 11.65 1.49
C ILE A 30 0.11 11.42 2.99
N PRO A 31 -0.72 12.17 3.74
CA PRO A 31 -0.89 11.97 5.18
C PRO A 31 -1.30 10.52 5.54
N GLY A 32 -0.73 9.99 6.62
CA GLY A 32 -0.98 8.60 7.05
C GLY A 32 -2.45 8.25 7.30
N GLY A 33 -3.26 9.21 7.74
CA GLY A 33 -4.72 9.05 7.88
C GLY A 33 -5.42 8.83 6.53
N GLN A 34 -5.02 9.58 5.50
CA GLN A 34 -5.53 9.39 4.13
C GLN A 34 -5.05 8.07 3.53
N ILE A 35 -3.75 7.75 3.66
CA ILE A 35 -3.20 6.45 3.25
C ILE A 35 -4.02 5.31 3.86
N SER A 36 -4.26 5.34 5.17
CA SER A 36 -4.99 4.28 5.89
C SER A 36 -6.43 4.14 5.38
N MET A 37 -7.13 5.25 5.15
CA MET A 37 -8.50 5.23 4.62
C MET A 37 -8.55 4.65 3.19
N ILE A 38 -7.60 5.04 2.35
CA ILE A 38 -7.52 4.59 0.96
C ILE A 38 -7.18 3.10 0.92
N LEU A 39 -6.16 2.67 1.67
CA LEU A 39 -5.78 1.26 1.77
C LEU A 39 -6.95 0.39 2.23
N ARG A 40 -7.75 0.87 3.19
CA ARG A 40 -8.96 0.15 3.63
C ARG A 40 -9.97 -0.01 2.49
N ARG A 41 -10.19 1.01 1.67
CA ARG A 41 -11.07 0.91 0.48
C ARG A 41 -10.50 -0.05 -0.56
N LEU A 42 -9.19 0.01 -0.81
CA LEU A 42 -8.51 -0.89 -1.74
C LEU A 42 -8.50 -2.35 -1.28
N GLN A 43 -8.52 -2.60 0.03
CA GLN A 43 -8.70 -3.94 0.59
C GLN A 43 -10.13 -4.44 0.37
N GLN A 44 -11.12 -3.56 0.53
CA GLN A 44 -12.53 -3.91 0.29
C GLN A 44 -12.81 -4.19 -1.20
N SER A 45 -12.13 -3.51 -2.12
CA SER A 45 -12.20 -3.79 -3.57
C SER A 45 -11.38 -5.01 -3.99
N GLY A 46 -10.55 -5.56 -3.09
CA GLY A 46 -9.64 -6.66 -3.42
C GLY A 46 -8.42 -6.24 -4.23
N SER A 47 -8.12 -4.94 -4.38
CA SER A 47 -6.95 -4.44 -5.11
C SER A 47 -5.64 -4.63 -4.34
N CYS A 48 -5.69 -4.64 -3.00
CA CYS A 48 -4.52 -4.81 -2.15
C CYS A 48 -4.83 -5.68 -0.93
N ARG A 49 -3.81 -6.27 -0.33
CA ARG A 49 -3.93 -7.05 0.91
C ARG A 49 -2.98 -6.52 1.97
N ALA A 50 -3.47 -6.45 3.20
CA ALA A 50 -2.62 -6.20 4.38
C ALA A 50 -2.21 -7.53 5.01
N GLN A 51 -0.96 -7.60 5.45
CA GLN A 51 -0.43 -8.71 6.23
C GLN A 51 0.67 -8.22 7.18
N ILE A 52 1.04 -9.04 8.16
CA ILE A 52 2.26 -8.82 8.93
C ILE A 52 3.42 -9.36 8.12
N GLY A 53 4.37 -8.50 7.77
CA GLY A 53 5.51 -8.87 6.95
C GLY A 53 6.65 -7.88 7.09
N THR A 54 7.70 -8.07 6.31
CA THR A 54 8.84 -7.14 6.26
C THR A 54 8.57 -6.08 5.19
N CYS A 55 8.68 -4.81 5.56
CA CYS A 55 8.56 -3.73 4.59
C CYS A 55 9.77 -3.71 3.66
N SER A 56 9.53 -3.71 2.35
CA SER A 56 10.57 -3.67 1.31
C SER A 56 11.40 -2.38 1.32
N HIS A 57 10.91 -1.30 1.95
CA HIS A 57 11.63 -0.02 2.03
C HIS A 57 12.46 0.12 3.31
N CYS A 58 11.86 -0.11 4.49
CA CYS A 58 12.56 0.10 5.77
C CYS A 58 13.09 -1.18 6.41
N GLY A 59 12.80 -2.36 5.85
CA GLY A 59 13.26 -3.65 6.37
C GLY A 59 12.65 -4.07 7.72
N ARG A 60 11.71 -3.30 8.26
CA ARG A 60 11.08 -3.60 9.55
C ARG A 60 9.91 -4.57 9.38
N ARG A 61 9.78 -5.51 10.33
CA ARG A 61 8.64 -6.41 10.42
C ARG A 61 7.46 -5.70 11.08
N MET A 62 6.40 -5.43 10.32
CA MET A 62 5.24 -4.66 10.78
C MET A 62 4.03 -4.93 9.86
N PRO A 63 2.85 -4.33 10.13
CA PRO A 63 1.76 -4.33 9.17
C PRO A 63 2.18 -3.65 7.87
N VAL A 64 2.10 -4.41 6.78
CA VAL A 64 2.46 -4.00 5.43
C VAL A 64 1.33 -4.30 4.47
N VAL A 65 1.26 -3.52 3.40
CA VAL A 65 0.31 -3.69 2.30
C VAL A 65 1.06 -4.01 1.02
N GLY A 66 0.56 -5.01 0.31
CA GLY A 66 1.04 -5.40 -1.01
C GLY A 66 -0.11 -5.46 -1.98
N ARG A 67 0.21 -5.60 -3.27
CA ARG A 67 -0.80 -5.88 -4.29
C ARG A 67 -1.56 -7.15 -3.90
N ALA A 68 -2.86 -7.18 -4.14
CA ALA A 68 -3.54 -8.46 -4.16
C ALA A 68 -3.00 -9.20 -5.39
N GLU A 69 -2.26 -10.28 -5.19
CA GLU A 69 -1.93 -11.16 -6.28
C GLU A 69 -3.25 -11.71 -6.80
N GLU A 70 -3.61 -11.32 -8.04
CA GLU A 70 -4.65 -11.97 -8.82
C GLU A 70 -4.26 -13.44 -8.86
N ALA A 71 -5.00 -14.28 -8.14
CA ALA A 71 -4.89 -15.73 -8.28
C ALA A 71 -5.19 -16.03 -9.75
N SER A 72 -4.13 -16.29 -10.52
CA SER A 72 -4.21 -16.82 -11.88
C SER A 72 -4.82 -18.22 -11.87
#